data_AF-A1YJX3-F1
#
_entry.id   AF-A1YJX3-F1
#
_cell.length_a   1.000
_cell.length_b   1.000
_cell.length_c   1.000
_cell.angle_alpha   90.00
_cell.angle_beta   90.00
_cell.angle_gamma   90.00
#
_symmetry.space_group_name_H-M   'P 1'
#
loop_
_entity.id
_entity.type
_entity.pdbx_description
1 polymer ?
#
loop_
_entity_poly.entity_id
_entity_poly.type
_entity_poly.pdbx_seq_one_letter_code
_entity_poly.pdbx_strand_id
1 'polypeptide(L)'
;AVKLLSPNTIISEYLGITISPPPLINVHHAVQFLKKIDVLDDAEDVTWLGCRLMDIPVSCQLGRMLIFGILLRCLDPILTIVSSLSTADPLGIPFTEDIDNLWDRFTIYIQNSIKKERTYLSDNQFSDHFIFVRLYKEWQNRMHNRTPPLYLKDEYEFMLNGLMEQLTSIRSEIVSSLRAANLIHSRGKLSMNNLNQMSCNWHMVKAALTGGMYPNIYAVDTRKSSLKSAFSGNVSMHPNTVLRDFLEPLNISAQSFRTPWIVCNRQKSHIVYATLVVPLAVAMFSGHPRIRLSPICDSEMSLTDRNVNVFIDEWIWMVMSKATAEMVMRTRYYFFKMYHDLLKHCSELDMWRRDCEPVSQYTVLTDTLSKIFESEDGFVGFFKPPPITFLPTPQLPSLYLLSVNAHFSWAREVEENMLSKPHHFNSHFIERQFFVLYAGGDCEEFHSRNTPAFIESVLGKFVRPIDTPNRHIFVILYRKDPDMMLSISRAKFVNGVFMLQEYFRNNIPVFEI
;
A
#
# COMPACT_ATOMS: atom_id res chain seq x y z
N ALA A 1 -21.73 7.44 -7.38
CA ALA A 1 -22.54 7.05 -8.55
C ALA A 1 -24.04 7.32 -8.34
N VAL A 2 -24.75 6.61 -7.45
CA VAL A 2 -26.21 6.80 -7.26
C VAL A 2 -26.61 8.26 -7.04
N LYS A 3 -26.04 8.92 -6.02
CA LYS A 3 -26.35 10.32 -5.72
C LYS A 3 -25.87 11.33 -6.77
N LEU A 4 -24.97 10.93 -7.67
CA LEU A 4 -24.58 11.74 -8.84
C LEU A 4 -25.65 11.66 -9.94
N LEU A 5 -26.19 10.46 -10.17
CA LEU A 5 -27.19 10.21 -11.22
C LEU A 5 -28.61 10.57 -10.79
N SER A 6 -28.92 10.47 -9.49
CA SER A 6 -30.23 10.76 -8.92
C SER A 6 -30.05 11.33 -7.50
N PRO A 7 -29.80 12.65 -7.37
CA PRO A 7 -29.49 13.28 -6.09
C PRO A 7 -30.59 13.12 -5.04
N ASN A 8 -31.85 13.28 -5.47
CA ASN A 8 -33.01 13.36 -4.58
C ASN A 8 -33.62 12.00 -4.22
N THR A 9 -33.09 10.89 -4.74
CA THR A 9 -33.62 9.54 -4.48
C THR A 9 -32.91 8.89 -3.30
N ILE A 10 -33.66 8.16 -2.47
CA ILE A 10 -33.08 7.32 -1.42
C ILE A 10 -32.26 6.21 -2.08
N ILE A 11 -31.06 5.95 -1.56
CA ILE A 11 -30.10 5.05 -2.23
C ILE A 11 -30.67 3.62 -2.36
N SER A 12 -31.39 3.14 -1.35
CA SER A 12 -32.02 1.82 -1.38
C SER A 12 -33.12 1.70 -2.43
N GLU A 13 -33.89 2.76 -2.67
CA GLU A 13 -34.94 2.76 -3.70
C GLU A 13 -34.33 2.70 -5.10
N TYR A 14 -33.29 3.51 -5.34
CA TYR A 14 -32.58 3.51 -6.63
C TYR A 14 -31.89 2.18 -6.92
N LEU A 15 -31.26 1.56 -5.91
CA LEU A 15 -30.62 0.25 -6.11
C LEU A 15 -31.64 -0.89 -6.24
N GLY A 16 -32.84 -0.71 -5.66
CA GLY A 16 -33.94 -1.67 -5.76
C GLY A 16 -34.48 -1.87 -7.17
N ILE A 17 -34.31 -0.88 -8.05
CA ILE A 17 -34.75 -0.93 -9.46
C ILE A 17 -33.68 -1.46 -10.43
N THR A 18 -32.51 -1.85 -9.94
CA THR A 18 -31.43 -2.38 -10.78
C THR A 18 -31.68 -3.82 -11.23
N ILE A 19 -31.01 -4.28 -12.29
CA ILE A 19 -31.17 -5.65 -12.84
C ILE A 19 -30.90 -6.73 -11.79
N SER A 20 -29.95 -6.49 -10.89
CA SER A 20 -29.62 -7.38 -9.77
C SER A 20 -29.50 -6.55 -8.49
N PRO A 21 -30.61 -6.34 -7.76
CA PRO A 21 -30.61 -5.52 -6.56
C PRO A 21 -29.70 -6.13 -5.47
N PRO A 22 -28.83 -5.33 -4.84
CA PRO A 22 -27.99 -5.81 -3.75
C PRO A 22 -28.82 -6.09 -2.48
N PRO A 23 -28.34 -6.95 -1.55
CA PRO A 23 -29.02 -7.18 -0.28
C PRO A 23 -29.21 -5.88 0.52
N LEU A 24 -30.43 -5.63 0.99
CA LEU A 24 -30.78 -4.38 1.68
C LEU A 24 -29.90 -4.10 2.90
N ILE A 25 -29.50 -5.14 3.63
CA ILE A 25 -28.58 -5.02 4.77
C ILE A 25 -27.21 -4.45 4.37
N ASN A 26 -26.69 -4.83 3.20
CA ASN A 26 -25.42 -4.31 2.69
C ASN A 26 -25.56 -2.85 2.26
N VAL A 27 -26.70 -2.50 1.64
CA VAL A 27 -27.02 -1.10 1.30
C VAL A 27 -27.11 -0.26 2.57
N HIS A 28 -27.84 -0.73 3.58
CA HIS A 28 -27.97 -0.05 4.87
C HIS A 28 -26.60 0.18 5.53
N HIS A 29 -25.74 -0.85 5.61
CA HIS A 29 -24.39 -0.72 6.16
C HIS A 29 -23.52 0.27 5.37
N ALA A 30 -23.60 0.26 4.04
CA ALA A 30 -22.87 1.20 3.20
C ALA A 30 -23.34 2.65 3.41
N VAL A 31 -24.65 2.89 3.47
CA VAL A 31 -25.21 4.22 3.74
C VAL A 31 -24.82 4.71 5.14
N GLN A 32 -24.95 3.86 6.17
CA GLN A 32 -24.53 4.20 7.53
C GLN A 32 -23.03 4.53 7.61
N PHE A 33 -22.19 3.78 6.88
CA PHE A 33 -20.77 4.07 6.79
C PHE A 33 -20.51 5.43 6.12
N LEU A 34 -21.17 5.72 4.99
CA LEU A 34 -21.03 7.00 4.28
C LEU A 34 -21.49 8.20 5.13
N LYS A 35 -22.56 8.03 5.92
CA LYS A 35 -22.98 9.01 6.93
C LYS A 35 -21.93 9.18 8.03
N LYS A 36 -21.39 8.06 8.52
CA LYS A 36 -20.37 8.06 9.58
C LYS A 36 -19.09 8.80 9.20
N ILE A 37 -18.73 8.80 7.92
CA ILE A 37 -17.54 9.48 7.40
C ILE A 37 -17.85 10.88 6.83
N ASP A 38 -19.06 11.38 7.05
CA ASP A 38 -19.54 12.71 6.65
C ASP A 38 -19.56 12.94 5.13
N VAL A 39 -19.76 11.89 4.34
CA VAL A 39 -19.94 11.97 2.88
C VAL A 39 -21.42 12.20 2.52
N LEU A 40 -22.30 11.63 3.33
CA LEU A 40 -23.74 11.86 3.30
C LEU A 40 -24.17 12.44 4.63
N ASP A 41 -25.20 13.26 4.64
CA ASP A 41 -25.85 13.69 5.88
C ASP A 41 -26.95 12.70 6.32
N ASP A 42 -27.64 13.03 7.41
CA ASP A 42 -28.70 12.19 7.97
C ASP A 42 -29.87 11.96 7.00
N ALA A 43 -30.11 12.88 6.06
CA ALA A 43 -31.13 12.78 5.02
C ALA A 43 -30.66 12.03 3.75
N GLU A 44 -29.44 11.51 3.75
CA GLU A 44 -28.75 10.96 2.57
C GLU A 44 -28.41 11.99 1.50
N ASP A 45 -28.40 13.29 1.83
CA ASP A 45 -27.93 14.32 0.91
C ASP A 45 -26.39 14.36 0.90
N VAL A 46 -25.82 14.71 -0.25
CA VAL A 46 -24.37 14.74 -0.45
C VAL A 46 -23.79 15.97 0.26
N THR A 47 -22.86 15.75 1.19
CA THR A 47 -22.16 16.84 1.89
C THR A 47 -21.12 17.51 0.99
N TRP A 48 -20.52 18.61 1.45
CA TRP A 48 -19.38 19.22 0.74
C TRP A 48 -18.21 18.24 0.56
N LEU A 49 -17.93 17.39 1.55
CA LEU A 49 -16.94 16.33 1.40
C LEU A 49 -17.36 15.39 0.28
N GLY A 50 -18.60 14.87 0.31
CA GLY A 50 -19.11 13.99 -0.71
C GLY A 50 -18.98 14.59 -2.12
N CYS A 51 -19.33 15.87 -2.28
CA CYS A 51 -19.19 16.61 -3.52
C CYS A 51 -17.75 16.64 -4.04
N ARG A 52 -16.76 16.83 -3.15
CA ARG A 52 -15.34 16.84 -3.54
C ARG A 52 -14.80 15.47 -3.89
N LEU A 53 -15.34 14.41 -3.29
CA LEU A 53 -14.87 13.05 -3.51
C LEU A 53 -15.50 12.38 -4.76
N MET A 54 -16.51 12.98 -5.39
CA MET A 54 -17.24 12.34 -6.50
C MET A 54 -16.33 11.99 -7.69
N ASP A 55 -15.35 12.85 -7.99
CA ASP A 55 -14.47 12.72 -9.16
C ASP A 55 -13.09 12.11 -8.84
N ILE A 56 -12.87 11.70 -7.59
CA ILE A 56 -11.60 11.10 -7.16
C ILE A 56 -11.72 9.57 -7.31
N PRO A 57 -10.81 8.90 -8.05
CA PRO A 57 -10.93 7.47 -8.41
C PRO A 57 -10.48 6.53 -7.27
N VAL A 58 -10.95 6.79 -6.06
CA VAL A 58 -10.68 5.96 -4.86
C VAL A 58 -11.95 5.86 -4.02
N SER A 59 -11.97 4.93 -3.06
CA SER A 59 -13.09 4.87 -2.11
C SER A 59 -13.20 6.16 -1.31
N CYS A 60 -14.41 6.54 -0.89
CA CYS A 60 -14.61 7.80 -0.17
C CYS A 60 -13.76 7.91 1.11
N GLN A 61 -13.43 6.79 1.76
CA GLN A 61 -12.55 6.78 2.92
C GLN A 61 -11.11 7.17 2.56
N LEU A 62 -10.57 6.60 1.49
CA LEU A 62 -9.25 6.97 1.01
C LEU A 62 -9.23 8.40 0.48
N GLY A 63 -10.32 8.83 -0.17
CA GLY A 63 -10.52 10.21 -0.58
C GLY A 63 -10.49 11.19 0.60
N ARG A 64 -11.18 10.86 1.70
CA ARG A 64 -11.13 11.63 2.96
C ARG A 64 -9.71 11.72 3.50
N MET A 65 -8.92 10.64 3.41
CA MET A 65 -7.50 10.66 3.79
C MET A 65 -6.69 11.68 2.98
N LEU A 66 -6.92 11.79 1.67
CA LEU A 66 -6.29 12.82 0.82
C LEU A 66 -6.63 14.24 1.31
N ILE A 67 -7.89 14.49 1.69
CA ILE A 67 -8.30 15.79 2.25
C ILE A 67 -7.52 16.10 3.55
N PHE A 68 -7.35 15.12 4.44
CA PHE A 68 -6.51 15.28 5.63
C PHE A 68 -5.04 15.51 5.27
N GLY A 69 -4.51 14.85 4.23
CA GLY A 69 -3.17 15.11 3.70
C GLY A 69 -2.97 16.55 3.22
N ILE A 70 -3.99 17.13 2.56
CA ILE A 70 -4.01 18.54 2.15
C ILE A 70 -4.00 19.45 3.38
N LEU A 71 -4.89 19.20 4.35
CA LEU A 71 -5.08 19.99 5.57
C LEU A 71 -3.93 19.90 6.59
N LEU A 72 -3.16 18.83 6.56
CA LEU A 72 -1.97 18.65 7.40
C LEU A 72 -0.68 18.89 6.62
N ARG A 73 -0.81 19.28 5.34
CA ARG A 73 0.29 19.67 4.44
C ARG A 73 1.33 18.56 4.26
N CYS A 74 0.86 17.32 4.27
CA CYS A 74 1.64 16.10 4.07
C CYS A 74 1.01 15.24 2.97
N LEU A 75 0.59 15.88 1.87
CA LEU A 75 -0.17 15.21 0.80
C LEU A 75 0.63 14.11 0.10
N ASP A 76 1.93 14.27 -0.10
CA ASP A 76 2.77 13.37 -0.86
C ASP A 76 2.87 11.95 -0.28
N PRO A 77 3.20 11.76 1.01
CA PRO A 77 3.17 10.43 1.62
C PRO A 77 1.75 9.86 1.67
N ILE A 78 0.72 10.69 1.87
CA ILE A 78 -0.68 10.23 1.89
C ILE A 78 -1.12 9.76 0.49
N LEU A 79 -0.72 10.45 -0.58
CA LEU A 79 -0.94 10.02 -1.95
C LEU A 79 -0.31 8.65 -2.19
N THR A 80 0.94 8.45 -1.76
CA THR A 80 1.63 7.16 -1.90
C THR A 80 0.90 6.05 -1.13
N ILE A 81 0.47 6.33 0.10
CA ILE A 81 -0.29 5.37 0.91
C ILE A 81 -1.63 5.03 0.22
N VAL A 82 -2.40 6.03 -0.20
CA VAL A 82 -3.68 5.82 -0.88
C VAL A 82 -3.50 5.04 -2.18
N SER A 83 -2.51 5.38 -3.01
CA SER A 83 -2.19 4.63 -4.23
C SER A 83 -1.78 3.20 -3.94
N SER A 84 -1.01 2.96 -2.87
CA SER A 84 -0.62 1.60 -2.46
C SER A 84 -1.82 0.79 -1.99
N LEU A 85 -2.75 1.40 -1.27
CA LEU A 85 -3.99 0.77 -0.82
C LEU A 85 -4.99 0.52 -1.96
N SER A 86 -4.82 1.21 -3.09
CA SER A 86 -5.58 1.02 -4.34
C SER A 86 -4.93 0.02 -5.30
N THR A 87 -3.72 -0.45 -5.01
CA THR A 87 -2.99 -1.47 -5.78
C THR A 87 -2.88 -2.77 -4.97
N ALA A 88 -2.59 -3.89 -5.62
CA ALA A 88 -2.13 -5.08 -4.91
C ALA A 88 -0.81 -4.80 -4.17
N ASP A 89 -0.56 -5.52 -3.08
CA ASP A 89 0.65 -5.35 -2.26
C ASP A 89 1.92 -5.66 -3.09
N PRO A 90 2.81 -4.67 -3.33
CA PRO A 90 4.01 -4.89 -4.13
C PRO A 90 5.05 -5.82 -3.49
N LEU A 91 4.91 -6.13 -2.19
CA LEU A 91 5.72 -7.12 -1.47
C LEU A 91 4.95 -8.42 -1.22
N GLY A 92 3.71 -8.50 -1.70
CA GLY A 92 2.87 -9.69 -1.57
C GLY A 92 3.23 -10.73 -2.64
N ILE A 93 2.99 -11.99 -2.32
CA ILE A 93 3.04 -13.07 -3.31
C ILE A 93 1.62 -13.22 -3.89
N PRO A 94 1.44 -13.36 -5.21
CA PRO A 94 0.16 -13.78 -5.76
C PRO A 94 -0.19 -15.17 -5.20
N PHE A 95 -1.23 -15.24 -4.38
CA PHE A 95 -1.83 -16.50 -3.96
C PHE A 95 -2.70 -17.02 -5.11
N THR A 96 -2.37 -18.19 -5.65
CA THR A 96 -3.23 -18.91 -6.60
C THR A 96 -3.53 -20.30 -6.02
N GLU A 97 -4.81 -20.69 -5.99
CA GLU A 97 -5.28 -21.95 -5.40
C GLU A 97 -4.60 -23.21 -5.99
N ASP A 98 -4.11 -23.16 -7.23
CA ASP A 98 -3.44 -24.28 -7.90
C ASP A 98 -2.00 -24.57 -7.41
N ILE A 99 -1.44 -23.67 -6.61
CA ILE A 99 -0.03 -23.68 -6.21
C ILE A 99 0.18 -24.29 -4.80
N ASP A 100 -0.91 -24.51 -4.06
CA ASP A 100 -0.93 -24.88 -2.64
C ASP A 100 -0.19 -26.20 -2.32
N ASN A 101 -0.19 -27.19 -3.22
CA ASN A 101 0.39 -28.51 -2.92
C ASN A 101 1.93 -28.58 -2.95
N LEU A 102 2.60 -27.60 -3.57
CA LEU A 102 4.07 -27.55 -3.69
C LEU A 102 4.72 -26.55 -2.73
N TRP A 103 3.93 -25.69 -2.10
CA TRP A 103 4.41 -24.49 -1.43
C TRP A 103 4.62 -24.66 0.08
N ASP A 104 4.07 -25.69 0.73
CA ASP A 104 4.10 -25.83 2.20
C ASP A 104 5.46 -25.63 2.89
N ARG A 105 6.58 -26.03 2.26
CA ARG A 105 7.93 -25.84 2.84
C ARG A 105 8.58 -24.49 2.51
N PHE A 106 8.31 -23.94 1.32
CA PHE A 106 8.86 -22.67 0.87
C PHE A 106 8.01 -21.47 1.32
N THR A 107 6.72 -21.66 1.58
CA THR A 107 5.81 -20.62 2.08
C THR A 107 6.31 -19.98 3.36
N ILE A 108 6.76 -20.78 4.33
CA ILE A 108 7.29 -20.26 5.59
C ILE A 108 8.57 -19.45 5.35
N TYR A 109 9.46 -19.94 4.49
CA TYR A 109 10.69 -19.23 4.13
C TYR A 109 10.36 -17.88 3.47
N ILE A 110 9.51 -17.87 2.45
CA ILE A 110 9.15 -16.66 1.72
C ILE A 110 8.40 -15.67 2.62
N GLN A 111 7.45 -16.14 3.42
CA GLN A 111 6.72 -15.29 4.36
C GLN A 111 7.66 -14.67 5.40
N ASN A 112 8.64 -15.43 5.90
CA ASN A 112 9.67 -14.89 6.79
C ASN A 112 10.58 -13.88 6.09
N SER A 113 10.93 -14.09 4.82
CA SER A 113 11.73 -13.12 4.06
C SER A 113 10.95 -11.83 3.78
N ILE A 114 9.71 -11.92 3.32
CA ILE A 114 8.80 -10.75 3.17
C ILE A 114 8.65 -10.02 4.50
N LYS A 115 8.53 -10.77 5.60
CA LYS A 115 8.44 -10.20 6.94
C LYS A 115 9.70 -9.42 7.30
N LYS A 116 10.90 -9.98 7.05
CA LYS A 116 12.17 -9.29 7.27
C LYS A 116 12.26 -7.99 6.48
N GLU A 117 11.88 -8.01 5.19
CA GLU A 117 11.87 -6.80 4.36
C GLU A 117 10.90 -5.75 4.89
N ARG A 118 9.70 -6.16 5.29
CA ARG A 118 8.71 -5.28 5.92
C ARG A 118 9.21 -4.68 7.22
N THR A 119 9.86 -5.47 8.07
CA THR A 119 10.46 -4.99 9.32
C THR A 119 11.56 -3.97 9.04
N TYR A 120 12.45 -4.22 8.06
CA TYR A 120 13.47 -3.27 7.63
C TYR A 120 12.85 -1.95 7.14
N LEU A 121 11.86 -2.04 6.25
CA LEU A 121 11.15 -0.88 5.70
C LEU A 121 10.33 -0.13 6.76
N SER A 122 9.87 -0.80 7.82
CA SER A 122 9.09 -0.15 8.87
C SER A 122 9.92 0.75 9.79
N ASP A 123 11.25 0.60 9.84
CA ASP A 123 12.18 1.38 10.67
C ASP A 123 11.72 1.57 12.12
N ASN A 124 11.17 0.50 12.72
CA ASN A 124 10.61 0.51 14.07
C ASN A 124 9.52 1.58 14.32
N GLN A 125 8.83 2.02 13.26
CA GLN A 125 7.72 2.97 13.34
C GLN A 125 6.38 2.30 13.68
N PHE A 126 6.34 0.97 13.78
CA PHE A 126 5.13 0.16 13.99
C PHE A 126 3.98 0.56 13.06
N SER A 127 4.30 0.63 11.76
CA SER A 127 3.37 1.10 10.73
C SER A 127 3.58 0.38 9.40
N ASP A 128 2.54 -0.31 8.94
CA ASP A 128 2.49 -0.86 7.58
C ASP A 128 2.36 0.24 6.53
N HIS A 129 1.66 1.33 6.84
CA HIS A 129 1.52 2.46 5.90
C HIS A 129 2.86 3.16 5.65
N PHE A 130 3.76 3.16 6.64
CA PHE A 130 5.11 3.70 6.48
C PHE A 130 5.96 2.88 5.49
N ILE A 131 5.76 1.57 5.45
CA ILE A 131 6.44 0.65 4.53
C ILE A 131 6.18 1.08 3.09
N PHE A 132 4.93 1.39 2.74
CA PHE A 132 4.58 1.86 1.39
C PHE A 132 5.31 3.14 1.00
N VAL A 133 5.41 4.08 1.95
CA VAL A 133 6.12 5.33 1.75
C VAL A 133 7.61 5.10 1.50
N ARG A 134 8.26 4.28 2.34
CA ARG A 134 9.69 3.97 2.19
C ARG A 134 9.98 3.15 0.95
N LEU A 135 9.17 2.13 0.67
CA LEU A 135 9.30 1.28 -0.51
C LEU A 135 9.22 2.12 -1.78
N TYR A 136 8.22 3.00 -1.89
CA TYR A 136 8.08 3.88 -3.05
C TYR A 136 9.26 4.84 -3.20
N LYS A 137 9.73 5.45 -2.11
CA LYS A 137 10.89 6.36 -2.13
C LYS A 137 12.15 5.65 -2.62
N GLU A 138 12.45 4.47 -2.07
CA GLU A 138 13.64 3.71 -2.44
C GLU A 138 13.56 3.20 -3.89
N TRP A 139 12.40 2.72 -4.32
CA TRP A 139 12.16 2.34 -5.72
C TRP A 139 12.32 3.53 -6.68
N GLN A 140 11.74 4.68 -6.35
CA GLN A 140 11.85 5.90 -7.17
C GLN A 140 13.30 6.38 -7.32
N ASN A 141 14.09 6.32 -6.24
CA ASN A 141 15.50 6.71 -6.25
C ASN A 141 16.33 5.82 -7.20
N ARG A 142 16.01 4.52 -7.29
CA ARG A 142 16.69 3.59 -8.21
C ARG A 142 16.41 3.90 -9.67
N MET A 143 15.17 4.27 -10.00
CA MET A 143 14.79 4.60 -11.38
C MET A 143 15.48 5.85 -11.95
N HIS A 144 15.98 6.75 -11.09
CA HIS A 144 16.74 7.92 -11.54
C HIS A 144 18.18 7.57 -11.97
N ASN A 145 18.72 6.44 -11.51
CA ASN A 145 20.03 5.93 -11.95
C ASN A 145 19.82 5.15 -13.25
N ARG A 146 20.28 5.69 -14.38
CA ARG A 146 20.02 5.26 -15.77
C ARG A 146 20.57 3.87 -16.18
N THR A 147 20.38 2.83 -15.38
CA THR A 147 20.82 1.48 -15.72
C THR A 147 19.64 0.51 -15.61
N PRO A 148 18.98 0.15 -16.73
CA PRO A 148 18.07 -0.96 -16.75
C PRO A 148 18.74 -2.18 -17.42
N PRO A 149 19.50 -3.00 -16.68
CA PRO A 149 19.50 -4.43 -16.94
C PRO A 149 18.30 -5.02 -16.19
N LEU A 150 17.60 -5.96 -16.80
CA LEU A 150 16.63 -6.80 -16.11
C LEU A 150 17.36 -7.61 -15.01
N TYR A 151 17.56 -7.00 -13.84
CA TYR A 151 17.80 -7.74 -12.62
C TYR A 151 16.43 -7.89 -11.96
N LEU A 152 15.81 -9.05 -12.14
CA LEU A 152 14.65 -9.49 -11.36
C LEU A 152 14.91 -9.57 -9.84
N LYS A 153 16.12 -9.19 -9.39
CA LYS A 153 16.45 -8.97 -8.00
C LYS A 153 16.78 -7.49 -7.81
N ASP A 154 15.76 -6.71 -7.46
CA ASP A 154 16.00 -5.52 -6.64
C ASP A 154 16.68 -5.96 -5.33
N GLU A 155 17.29 -5.02 -4.60
CA GLU A 155 17.76 -5.28 -3.22
C GLU A 155 16.68 -5.98 -2.36
N TYR A 156 15.42 -5.76 -2.70
CA TYR A 156 14.27 -6.47 -2.21
C TYR A 156 13.95 -7.68 -3.10
N GLU A 157 14.29 -8.87 -2.62
CA GLU A 157 14.11 -10.14 -3.33
C GLU A 157 12.64 -10.41 -3.77
N PHE A 158 11.66 -9.73 -3.16
CA PHE A 158 10.22 -9.94 -3.37
C PHE A 158 9.46 -8.72 -3.91
N MET A 159 10.15 -7.67 -4.38
CA MET A 159 9.46 -6.50 -4.92
C MET A 159 8.91 -6.75 -6.33
N LEU A 160 7.60 -6.55 -6.50
CA LEU A 160 6.91 -6.67 -7.79
C LEU A 160 6.92 -5.33 -8.54
N ASN A 161 7.92 -5.14 -9.41
CA ASN A 161 8.10 -3.90 -10.20
C ASN A 161 6.88 -3.48 -11.03
N GLY A 162 6.15 -4.43 -11.63
CA GLY A 162 4.92 -4.12 -12.36
C GLY A 162 3.84 -3.46 -11.48
N LEU A 163 3.73 -3.88 -10.21
CA LEU A 163 2.81 -3.24 -9.25
C LEU A 163 3.32 -1.86 -8.81
N MET A 164 4.64 -1.65 -8.74
CA MET A 164 5.22 -0.33 -8.46
C MET A 164 4.94 0.68 -9.60
N GLU A 165 5.00 0.25 -10.85
CA GLU A 165 4.61 1.07 -12.01
C GLU A 165 3.10 1.36 -12.01
N GLN A 166 2.28 0.36 -11.67
CA GLN A 166 0.83 0.54 -11.52
C GLN A 166 0.50 1.54 -10.41
N LEU A 167 1.14 1.41 -9.24
CA LEU A 167 1.02 2.35 -8.12
C LEU A 167 1.38 3.78 -8.57
N THR A 168 2.47 3.95 -9.31
CA THR A 168 2.88 5.25 -9.86
C THR A 168 1.85 5.84 -10.81
N SER A 169 1.23 5.00 -11.63
CA SER A 169 0.16 5.40 -12.56
C SER A 169 -1.10 5.86 -11.80
N ILE A 170 -1.58 5.06 -10.84
CA ILE A 170 -2.72 5.40 -9.98
C ILE A 170 -2.46 6.70 -9.21
N ARG A 171 -1.25 6.86 -8.68
CA ARG A 171 -0.83 8.10 -8.01
C ARG A 171 -0.97 9.33 -8.90
N SER A 172 -0.55 9.22 -10.17
CA SER A 172 -0.64 10.30 -11.15
C SER A 172 -2.10 10.61 -11.53
N GLU A 173 -2.93 9.58 -11.64
CA GLU A 173 -4.37 9.72 -11.88
C GLU A 173 -5.07 10.45 -10.73
N ILE A 174 -4.82 10.05 -9.48
CA ILE A 174 -5.37 10.71 -8.29
C ILE A 174 -4.97 12.19 -8.25
N VAL A 175 -3.70 12.52 -8.52
CA VAL A 175 -3.24 13.92 -8.56
C VAL A 175 -3.98 14.70 -9.64
N SER A 176 -4.24 14.09 -10.80
CA SER A 176 -4.97 14.72 -11.90
C SER A 176 -6.43 14.98 -11.50
N SER A 177 -7.10 14.03 -10.85
CA SER A 177 -8.45 14.21 -10.30
C SER A 177 -8.51 15.27 -9.20
N LEU A 178 -7.50 15.33 -8.31
CA LEU A 178 -7.43 16.37 -7.28
C LEU A 178 -7.27 17.78 -7.88
N ARG A 179 -6.56 17.90 -9.01
CA ARG A 179 -6.49 19.16 -9.77
C ARG A 179 -7.83 19.49 -10.42
N ALA A 180 -8.49 18.52 -11.04
CA ALA A 180 -9.82 18.70 -11.63
C ALA A 180 -10.86 19.14 -10.59
N ALA A 181 -10.80 18.58 -9.37
CA ALA A 181 -11.64 18.96 -8.24
C ALA A 181 -11.27 20.30 -7.57
N ASN A 182 -10.25 21.02 -8.08
CA ASN A 182 -9.69 22.26 -7.52
C ASN A 182 -9.15 22.13 -6.08
N LEU A 183 -8.81 20.91 -5.66
CA LEU A 183 -8.16 20.66 -4.36
C LEU A 183 -6.64 20.89 -4.41
N ILE A 184 -6.05 20.80 -5.62
CA ILE A 184 -4.67 21.18 -5.91
C ILE A 184 -4.67 22.27 -6.97
N HIS A 185 -4.03 23.39 -6.68
CA HIS A 185 -3.88 24.51 -7.62
C HIS A 185 -2.50 24.50 -8.28
N SER A 186 -2.38 25.12 -9.45
CA SER A 186 -1.10 25.27 -10.13
C SER A 186 -0.15 26.23 -9.39
N ARG A 187 -0.70 27.24 -8.72
CA ARG A 187 0.00 28.27 -7.95
C ARG A 187 -0.84 28.63 -6.73
N GLY A 188 -0.24 29.33 -5.77
CA GLY A 188 -0.95 29.79 -4.57
C GLY A 188 -0.78 28.85 -3.38
N LYS A 189 -1.67 28.98 -2.41
CA LYS A 189 -1.63 28.28 -1.12
C LYS A 189 -1.97 26.80 -1.23
N LEU A 190 -2.82 26.42 -2.19
CA LEU A 190 -3.13 25.02 -2.52
C LEU A 190 -2.19 24.44 -3.60
N SER A 191 -1.04 25.06 -3.84
CA SER A 191 -0.03 24.49 -4.74
C SER A 191 0.63 23.26 -4.14
N MET A 192 1.05 22.32 -4.99
CA MET A 192 1.67 21.05 -4.56
C MET A 192 2.84 21.26 -3.58
N ASN A 193 3.66 22.31 -3.76
CA ASN A 193 4.76 22.62 -2.85
C ASN A 193 4.25 23.00 -1.45
N ASN A 194 3.19 23.81 -1.38
CA ASN A 194 2.63 24.29 -0.11
C ASN A 194 1.83 23.21 0.62
N LEU A 195 1.25 22.27 -0.12
CA LEU A 195 0.54 21.11 0.42
C LEU A 195 1.46 20.00 0.93
N ASN A 196 2.78 20.19 0.82
CA ASN A 196 3.79 19.20 1.20
C ASN A 196 4.86 19.71 2.16
N GLN A 197 4.66 20.86 2.80
CA GLN A 197 5.62 21.41 3.77
C GLN A 197 5.84 20.50 5.00
N MET A 198 4.88 19.64 5.34
CA MET A 198 4.97 18.66 6.43
C MET A 198 5.14 17.21 5.93
N SER A 199 5.40 16.99 4.63
CA SER A 199 5.57 15.66 4.04
C SER A 199 6.67 14.81 4.69
N CYS A 200 7.75 15.45 5.16
CA CYS A 200 8.84 14.76 5.86
C CYS A 200 8.54 14.47 7.35
N ASN A 201 7.43 14.98 7.89
CA ASN A 201 7.07 14.78 9.29
C ASN A 201 6.10 13.61 9.44
N TRP A 202 6.63 12.43 9.78
CA TRP A 202 5.83 11.22 9.91
C TRP A 202 4.70 11.33 10.94
N HIS A 203 4.89 12.10 12.02
CA HIS A 203 3.85 12.33 13.03
C HIS A 203 2.63 13.04 12.43
N MET A 204 2.85 13.98 11.49
CA MET A 204 1.78 14.64 10.74
C MET A 204 1.09 13.68 9.77
N VAL A 205 1.83 12.73 9.19
CA VAL A 205 1.25 11.68 8.34
C VAL A 205 0.40 10.71 9.18
N LYS A 206 0.86 10.29 10.37
CA LYS A 206 0.06 9.51 11.33
C LYS A 206 -1.23 10.24 11.73
N ALA A 207 -1.15 11.55 11.96
CA ALA A 207 -2.31 12.39 12.22
C ALA A 207 -3.30 12.39 11.05
N ALA A 208 -2.82 12.56 9.82
CA ALA A 208 -3.64 12.51 8.61
C ALA A 208 -4.28 11.12 8.39
N LEU A 209 -3.52 10.05 8.64
CA LEU A 209 -4.03 8.68 8.66
C LEU A 209 -5.15 8.54 9.69
N THR A 210 -4.95 9.03 10.92
CA THR A 210 -5.94 8.93 12.00
C THR A 210 -7.27 9.57 11.62
N GLY A 211 -7.24 10.82 11.13
CA GLY A 211 -8.46 11.52 10.74
C GLY A 211 -9.10 10.99 9.46
N GLY A 212 -8.27 10.65 8.46
CA GLY A 212 -8.73 10.09 7.19
C GLY A 212 -9.35 8.71 7.32
N MET A 213 -8.82 7.89 8.23
CA MET A 213 -9.23 6.51 8.43
C MET A 213 -10.31 6.34 9.49
N TYR A 214 -10.63 7.35 10.30
CA TYR A 214 -11.76 7.28 11.23
C TYR A 214 -13.07 6.94 10.48
N PRO A 215 -13.88 5.96 10.91
CA PRO A 215 -13.91 5.27 12.21
C PRO A 215 -13.10 3.95 12.29
N ASN A 216 -12.23 3.64 11.33
CA ASN A 216 -11.42 2.42 11.31
C ASN A 216 -10.22 2.51 12.27
N ILE A 217 -10.53 2.65 13.55
CA ILE A 217 -9.59 2.67 14.65
C ILE A 217 -9.94 1.62 15.70
N TYR A 218 -8.91 1.08 16.35
CA TYR A 218 -9.03 0.04 17.37
C TYR A 218 -8.20 0.42 18.60
N ALA A 219 -8.72 0.07 19.77
CA ALA A 219 -8.00 0.07 21.03
C ALA A 219 -7.47 -1.33 21.32
N VAL A 220 -6.19 -1.43 21.65
CA VAL A 220 -5.53 -2.67 22.08
C VAL A 220 -5.84 -2.91 23.56
N ASP A 221 -6.53 -4.00 23.85
CA ASP A 221 -6.75 -4.50 25.22
C ASP A 221 -5.69 -5.56 25.52
N THR A 222 -4.60 -5.15 26.17
CA THR A 222 -3.50 -6.04 26.56
C THR A 222 -3.93 -7.11 27.57
N ARG A 223 -4.97 -6.85 28.39
CA ARG A 223 -5.46 -7.82 29.39
C ARG A 223 -6.26 -8.93 28.75
N LYS A 224 -7.10 -8.58 27.78
CA LYS A 224 -7.96 -9.53 27.05
C LYS A 224 -7.34 -10.05 25.76
N SER A 225 -6.13 -9.60 25.42
CA SER A 225 -5.43 -9.98 24.19
C SER A 225 -6.27 -9.73 22.93
N SER A 226 -7.05 -8.65 22.94
CA SER A 226 -8.07 -8.39 21.91
C SER A 226 -8.03 -6.94 21.42
N LEU A 227 -8.54 -6.75 20.21
CA LEU A 227 -8.73 -5.44 19.61
C LEU A 227 -10.19 -5.03 19.79
N LYS A 228 -10.42 -3.87 20.38
CA LYS A 228 -11.76 -3.28 20.56
C LYS A 228 -11.97 -2.16 19.56
N SER A 229 -13.15 -2.10 18.99
CA SER A 229 -13.62 -0.97 18.19
C SER A 229 -15.09 -0.72 18.52
N ALA A 230 -15.66 0.37 18.01
CA ALA A 230 -17.09 0.64 18.05
C ALA A 230 -17.91 -0.56 17.52
N PHE A 231 -17.35 -1.27 16.54
CA PHE A 231 -17.93 -2.47 15.96
C PHE A 231 -17.36 -3.70 16.68
N SER A 232 -18.18 -4.33 17.50
CA SER A 232 -17.85 -5.42 18.44
C SER A 232 -17.55 -6.78 17.78
N GLY A 233 -16.72 -6.80 16.73
CA GLY A 233 -16.27 -8.02 16.06
C GLY A 233 -14.93 -8.49 16.60
N ASN A 234 -14.76 -9.81 16.76
CA ASN A 234 -13.42 -10.38 16.89
C ASN A 234 -12.67 -10.17 15.57
N VAL A 235 -11.58 -9.40 15.64
CA VAL A 235 -10.74 -9.07 14.48
C VAL A 235 -9.33 -9.59 14.73
N SER A 236 -8.74 -10.22 13.73
CA SER A 236 -7.34 -10.67 13.79
C SER A 236 -6.46 -9.84 12.87
N MET A 237 -5.20 -9.67 13.26
CA MET A 237 -4.19 -9.02 12.43
C MET A 237 -3.59 -10.02 11.44
N HIS A 238 -3.47 -9.61 10.19
CA HIS A 238 -2.86 -10.41 9.12
C HIS A 238 -1.39 -10.73 9.45
N PRO A 239 -0.87 -11.95 9.18
CA PRO A 239 0.50 -12.33 9.57
C PRO A 239 1.61 -11.41 9.02
N ASN A 240 1.37 -10.77 7.87
CA ASN A 240 2.35 -9.89 7.24
C ASN A 240 2.43 -8.48 7.87
N THR A 241 1.52 -8.09 8.77
CA THR A 241 1.62 -6.75 9.42
C THR A 241 2.84 -6.66 10.32
N VAL A 242 3.57 -5.55 10.33
CA VAL A 242 4.74 -5.36 11.21
C VAL A 242 4.40 -5.18 12.69
N LEU A 243 3.11 -5.12 13.05
CA LEU A 243 2.67 -4.96 14.44
C LEU A 243 2.69 -6.28 15.25
N ARG A 244 2.95 -7.42 14.61
CA ARG A 244 3.10 -8.72 15.28
C ARG A 244 4.16 -9.55 14.60
N ASP A 245 4.79 -10.49 15.29
CA ASP A 245 5.66 -11.45 14.61
C ASP A 245 4.86 -12.55 13.89
N PHE A 246 5.52 -13.22 12.94
CA PHE A 246 4.91 -14.30 12.17
C PHE A 246 4.54 -15.47 13.10
N LEU A 247 3.29 -15.91 13.05
CA LEU A 247 2.68 -16.92 13.95
C LEU A 247 2.63 -16.56 15.44
N GLU A 248 3.10 -15.38 15.84
CA GLU A 248 3.05 -14.93 17.22
C GLU A 248 1.65 -14.39 17.57
N PRO A 249 1.06 -14.78 18.72
CA PRO A 249 -0.20 -14.19 19.17
C PRO A 249 -0.01 -12.71 19.54
N LEU A 250 -1.03 -11.90 19.23
CA LEU A 250 -1.01 -10.44 19.38
C LEU A 250 -0.66 -9.98 20.81
N ASN A 251 -0.97 -10.79 21.82
CA ASN A 251 -0.72 -10.44 23.22
C ASN A 251 0.76 -10.26 23.56
N ILE A 252 1.66 -10.96 22.86
CA ILE A 252 3.10 -10.82 23.09
C ILE A 252 3.57 -9.52 22.44
N SER A 253 3.28 -9.33 21.15
CA SER A 253 3.68 -8.12 20.43
C SER A 253 3.03 -6.86 21.04
N ALA A 254 1.79 -6.95 21.54
CA ALA A 254 1.09 -5.84 22.19
C ALA A 254 1.75 -5.36 23.51
N GLN A 255 2.59 -6.16 24.15
CA GLN A 255 3.37 -5.70 25.32
C GLN A 255 4.42 -4.66 24.94
N SER A 256 4.87 -4.66 23.68
CA SER A 256 5.80 -3.65 23.16
C SER A 256 5.10 -2.33 22.81
N PHE A 257 3.78 -2.32 22.69
CA PHE A 257 3.03 -1.14 22.29
C PHE A 257 2.97 -0.12 23.42
N ARG A 258 3.47 1.08 23.12
CA ARG A 258 3.49 2.20 24.07
C ARG A 258 2.25 3.09 23.94
N THR A 259 1.41 2.86 22.92
CA THR A 259 0.08 3.45 22.79
C THR A 259 -0.96 2.35 22.58
N PRO A 260 -2.20 2.55 23.06
CA PRO A 260 -3.24 1.56 22.85
C PRO A 260 -3.94 1.71 21.50
N TRP A 261 -3.62 2.73 20.69
CA TRP A 261 -4.43 3.12 19.55
C TRP A 261 -3.82 2.70 18.22
N ILE A 262 -4.61 2.00 17.41
CA ILE A 262 -4.25 1.55 16.07
C ILE A 262 -5.23 2.11 15.05
N VAL A 263 -4.70 2.69 13.99
CA VAL A 263 -5.43 2.97 12.74
C VAL A 263 -5.23 1.80 11.79
N CYS A 264 -6.28 1.31 11.14
CA CYS A 264 -6.16 0.11 10.31
C CYS A 264 -7.02 0.11 9.04
N ASN A 265 -6.53 -0.62 8.04
CA ASN A 265 -7.30 -1.04 6.87
C ASN A 265 -7.80 -2.47 7.11
N ARG A 266 -9.12 -2.62 7.11
CA ARG A 266 -9.80 -3.88 7.38
C ARG A 266 -10.38 -4.45 6.09
N GLN A 267 -10.19 -5.74 5.89
CA GLN A 267 -10.91 -6.55 4.91
C GLN A 267 -11.64 -7.68 5.63
N LYS A 268 -12.97 -7.71 5.56
CA LYS A 268 -13.84 -8.68 6.26
C LYS A 268 -13.56 -8.74 7.77
N SER A 269 -12.92 -9.78 8.30
CA SER A 269 -12.57 -9.99 9.72
C SER A 269 -11.09 -9.81 10.02
N HIS A 270 -10.30 -9.34 9.05
CA HIS A 270 -8.85 -9.22 9.16
C HIS A 270 -8.40 -7.76 9.00
N ILE A 271 -7.50 -7.33 9.88
CA ILE A 271 -6.72 -6.11 9.70
C ILE A 271 -5.54 -6.45 8.81
N VAL A 272 -5.53 -5.89 7.60
CA VAL A 272 -4.49 -6.15 6.60
C VAL A 272 -3.28 -5.25 6.85
N TYR A 273 -3.54 -3.96 7.11
CA TYR A 273 -2.53 -2.94 7.38
C TYR A 273 -2.91 -2.17 8.64
N ALA A 274 -1.92 -1.84 9.46
CA ALA A 274 -2.11 -1.15 10.72
C ALA A 274 -0.99 -0.13 10.99
N THR A 275 -1.29 0.84 11.84
CA THR A 275 -0.31 1.83 12.32
C THR A 275 -0.65 2.24 13.73
N LEU A 276 0.32 2.14 14.64
CA LEU A 276 0.19 2.70 15.97
C LEU A 276 0.19 4.22 15.89
N VAL A 277 -0.74 4.84 16.61
CA VAL A 277 -0.90 6.30 16.66
C VAL A 277 -0.97 6.77 18.10
N VAL A 278 -0.62 8.04 18.30
CA VAL A 278 -0.66 8.64 19.63
C VAL A 278 -2.08 9.03 20.05
N PRO A 279 -2.37 8.99 21.37
CA PRO A 279 -3.68 9.35 21.87
C PRO A 279 -4.14 10.75 21.48
N LEU A 280 -3.28 11.76 21.41
CA LEU A 280 -3.71 13.10 21.02
C LEU A 280 -4.17 13.16 19.56
N ALA A 281 -3.56 12.41 18.63
CA ALA A 281 -4.02 12.34 17.25
C ALA A 281 -5.45 11.76 17.18
N VAL A 282 -5.73 10.71 17.98
CA VAL A 282 -7.08 10.15 18.14
C VAL A 282 -8.02 11.19 18.74
N ALA A 283 -7.59 11.86 19.81
CA ALA A 283 -8.35 12.91 20.49
C ALA A 283 -8.67 14.08 19.57
N MET A 284 -7.81 14.42 18.61
CA MET A 284 -7.93 15.55 17.71
C MET A 284 -8.76 15.26 16.45
N PHE A 285 -8.68 14.05 15.90
CA PHE A 285 -9.23 13.76 14.57
C PHE A 285 -10.32 12.70 14.53
N SER A 286 -10.60 12.02 15.64
CA SER A 286 -11.70 11.06 15.74
C SER A 286 -13.03 11.73 16.06
N GLY A 287 -14.13 11.05 15.74
CA GLY A 287 -15.50 11.48 16.05
C GLY A 287 -16.03 12.60 15.16
N HIS A 288 -17.24 13.04 15.44
CA HIS A 288 -17.90 14.09 14.69
C HIS A 288 -17.13 15.44 14.80
N PRO A 289 -17.03 16.27 13.75
CA PRO A 289 -16.37 17.57 13.80
C PRO A 289 -16.89 18.51 14.90
N ARG A 290 -18.18 18.37 15.24
CA ARG A 290 -18.85 19.13 16.31
C ARG A 290 -19.07 18.23 17.53
N ILE A 291 -18.04 18.06 18.35
CA ILE A 291 -18.18 17.42 19.67
C ILE A 291 -18.55 18.52 20.67
N ARG A 292 -19.74 18.43 21.28
CA ARG A 292 -20.08 19.28 22.42
C ARG A 292 -19.31 18.76 23.64
N LEU A 293 -18.78 19.63 24.49
CA LEU A 293 -18.42 19.21 25.84
C LEU A 293 -19.71 18.67 26.48
N SER A 294 -19.78 17.35 26.71
CA SER A 294 -20.67 16.86 27.75
C SER A 294 -20.26 17.53 29.07
N PRO A 295 -21.17 17.70 30.04
CA PRO A 295 -20.78 18.17 31.35
C PRO A 295 -19.67 17.25 31.85
N ILE A 296 -18.49 17.83 32.01
CA ILE A 296 -17.31 17.21 32.58
C ILE A 296 -17.79 16.47 33.83
N CYS A 297 -17.77 15.14 33.79
CA CYS A 297 -17.95 14.36 35.00
C CYS A 297 -16.68 14.62 35.83
N ASP A 298 -16.77 15.52 36.80
CA ASP A 298 -15.73 15.73 37.79
C ASP A 298 -15.42 14.36 38.41
N SER A 299 -14.26 13.79 38.10
CA SER A 299 -13.80 12.61 38.83
C SER A 299 -13.54 13.05 40.27
N GLU A 300 -14.08 12.30 41.23
CA GLU A 300 -14.14 12.62 42.65
C GLU A 300 -12.86 13.28 43.21
N MET A 301 -13.07 14.45 43.82
CA MET A 301 -12.28 15.12 44.87
C MET A 301 -10.78 14.79 44.98
N SER A 302 -9.94 15.63 44.36
CA SER A 302 -8.73 16.15 45.00
C SER A 302 -8.40 17.56 44.48
N LEU A 303 -8.05 18.48 45.38
CA LEU A 303 -8.05 19.93 45.17
C LEU A 303 -6.84 20.48 44.38
N THR A 304 -6.04 19.64 43.72
CA THR A 304 -4.78 20.12 43.11
C THR A 304 -4.53 19.75 41.65
N ASP A 305 -5.37 18.94 40.99
CA ASP A 305 -5.36 18.83 39.52
C ASP A 305 -6.66 18.17 39.05
N ARG A 306 -7.63 18.95 38.52
CA ARG A 306 -8.93 18.40 38.09
C ARG A 306 -8.76 17.72 36.73
N ASN A 307 -8.40 16.45 36.77
CA ASN A 307 -8.49 15.57 35.60
C ASN A 307 -9.96 15.37 35.21
N VAL A 308 -10.21 15.31 33.90
CA VAL A 308 -11.54 15.18 33.29
C VAL A 308 -11.54 14.01 32.32
N ASN A 309 -12.68 13.34 32.22
CA ASN A 309 -12.90 12.28 31.24
C ASN A 309 -13.50 12.88 29.96
N VAL A 310 -12.77 12.76 28.85
CA VAL A 310 -13.23 13.20 27.52
C VAL A 310 -13.71 11.98 26.75
N PHE A 311 -14.94 12.03 26.22
CA PHE A 311 -15.55 10.96 25.42
C PHE A 311 -15.71 11.39 23.97
N ILE A 312 -15.34 10.52 23.03
CA ILE A 312 -15.49 10.67 21.59
C ILE A 312 -16.26 9.47 21.06
N ASP A 313 -17.41 9.71 20.44
CA ASP A 313 -18.32 8.67 19.92
C ASP A 313 -18.63 7.55 20.94
N GLU A 314 -18.77 7.91 22.22
CA GLU A 314 -19.16 7.06 23.37
C GLU A 314 -18.15 5.99 23.82
N TRP A 315 -17.34 5.43 22.91
CA TRP A 315 -16.43 4.32 23.23
C TRP A 315 -14.96 4.73 23.38
N ILE A 316 -14.55 5.84 22.75
CA ILE A 316 -13.21 6.39 22.91
C ILE A 316 -13.24 7.32 24.10
N TRP A 317 -12.46 7.02 25.12
CA TRP A 317 -12.37 7.87 26.30
C TRP A 317 -10.93 8.06 26.73
N MET A 318 -10.64 9.26 27.24
CA MET A 318 -9.31 9.67 27.65
C MET A 318 -9.40 10.50 28.92
N VAL A 319 -8.41 10.35 29.80
CA VAL A 319 -8.26 11.17 31.00
C VAL A 319 -7.18 12.22 30.74
N MET A 320 -7.50 13.48 30.96
CA MET A 320 -6.55 14.60 30.81
C MET A 320 -6.92 15.74 31.76
N SER A 321 -6.01 16.67 32.02
CA SER A 321 -6.34 17.86 32.80
C SER A 321 -7.45 18.68 32.13
N LYS A 322 -8.29 19.37 32.91
CA LYS A 322 -9.33 20.25 32.35
C LYS A 322 -8.78 21.27 31.35
N ALA A 323 -7.63 21.87 31.64
CA ALA A 323 -6.98 22.84 30.75
C ALA A 323 -6.56 22.20 29.43
N THR A 324 -5.99 20.99 29.47
CA THR A 324 -5.63 20.23 28.25
C THR A 324 -6.86 19.88 27.42
N ALA A 325 -7.95 19.41 28.07
CA ALA A 325 -9.19 19.10 27.37
C ALA A 325 -9.78 20.32 26.65
N GLU A 326 -9.83 21.47 27.32
CA GLU A 326 -10.30 22.73 26.72
C GLU A 326 -9.43 23.17 25.54
N MET A 327 -8.10 23.03 25.65
CA MET A 327 -7.18 23.31 24.55
C MET A 327 -7.37 22.38 23.36
N VAL A 328 -7.51 21.06 23.59
CA VAL A 328 -7.78 20.08 22.54
C VAL A 328 -9.08 20.42 21.82
N MET A 329 -10.17 20.65 22.55
CA MET A 329 -11.47 20.96 21.96
C MET A 329 -11.47 22.27 21.17
N ARG A 330 -10.78 23.30 21.67
CA ARG A 330 -10.61 24.56 20.94
C ARG A 330 -9.79 24.37 19.66
N THR A 331 -8.72 23.59 19.72
CA THR A 331 -7.86 23.30 18.57
C THR A 331 -8.60 22.48 17.52
N ARG A 332 -9.38 21.48 17.94
CA ARG A 332 -10.30 20.72 17.08
C ARG A 332 -11.29 21.64 16.37
N TYR A 333 -11.92 22.55 17.10
CA TYR A 333 -12.87 23.50 16.51
C TYR A 333 -12.22 24.32 15.39
N TYR A 334 -11.03 24.87 15.62
CA TYR A 334 -10.31 25.62 14.57
C TYR A 334 -9.93 24.71 13.40
N PHE A 335 -9.37 23.53 13.64
CA PHE A 335 -9.02 22.58 12.58
C PHE A 335 -10.23 22.21 11.72
N PHE A 336 -11.36 21.85 12.35
CA PHE A 336 -12.56 21.48 11.60
C PHE A 336 -13.23 22.69 10.96
N LYS A 337 -13.16 23.89 11.51
CA LYS A 337 -13.59 25.10 10.80
C LYS A 337 -12.84 25.23 9.46
N MET A 338 -11.52 25.08 9.51
CA MET A 338 -10.68 25.10 8.31
C MET A 338 -10.98 23.97 7.33
N TYR A 339 -11.25 22.77 7.84
CA TYR A 339 -11.69 21.63 7.03
C TYR A 339 -12.93 21.99 6.20
N HIS A 340 -13.96 22.58 6.83
CA HIS A 340 -15.18 22.98 6.11
C HIS A 340 -14.93 24.15 5.14
N ASP A 341 -14.11 25.13 5.54
CA ASP A 341 -13.76 26.26 4.68
C ASP A 341 -13.03 25.78 3.41
N LEU A 342 -12.08 24.83 3.54
CA LEU A 342 -11.42 24.20 2.40
C LEU A 342 -12.44 23.51 1.48
N LEU A 343 -13.30 22.65 2.01
CA LEU A 343 -14.24 21.88 1.20
C LEU A 343 -15.22 22.77 0.43
N LYS A 344 -15.69 23.84 1.08
CA LYS A 344 -16.66 24.78 0.49
C LYS A 344 -16.02 25.71 -0.54
N HIS A 345 -14.80 26.19 -0.27
CA HIS A 345 -14.19 27.29 -1.03
C HIS A 345 -12.93 26.90 -1.83
N CYS A 346 -12.58 25.62 -1.94
CA CYS A 346 -11.41 25.18 -2.74
C CYS A 346 -11.47 25.59 -4.23
N SER A 347 -12.67 25.77 -4.79
CA SER A 347 -12.86 26.25 -6.17
C SER A 347 -12.68 27.76 -6.35
N GLU A 348 -12.65 28.54 -5.26
CA GLU A 348 -12.52 30.00 -5.29
C GLU A 348 -11.03 30.41 -5.37
N LEU A 349 -10.47 30.44 -6.57
CA LEU A 349 -9.04 30.69 -6.82
C LEU A 349 -8.49 31.95 -6.12
N ASP A 350 -9.31 32.99 -5.97
CA ASP A 350 -8.91 34.25 -5.36
C ASP A 350 -8.60 34.12 -3.86
N MET A 351 -9.34 33.29 -3.12
CA MET A 351 -9.08 33.03 -1.69
C MET A 351 -7.71 32.36 -1.46
N TRP A 352 -7.25 31.58 -2.42
CA TRP A 352 -6.04 30.76 -2.31
C TRP A 352 -4.82 31.39 -2.99
N ARG A 353 -4.92 32.65 -3.44
CA ARG A 353 -3.75 33.42 -3.92
C ARG A 353 -2.72 33.59 -2.79
N ARG A 354 -1.45 33.76 -3.19
CA ARG A 354 -0.34 33.97 -2.25
C ARG A 354 -0.54 35.22 -1.37
N ASP A 355 -1.12 36.27 -1.94
CA ASP A 355 -1.11 37.61 -1.35
C ASP A 355 -2.34 37.92 -0.46
N CYS A 356 -3.28 36.98 -0.30
CA CYS A 356 -4.44 37.16 0.61
C CYS A 356 -4.09 36.86 2.08
N GLU A 357 -4.45 37.74 3.02
CA GLU A 357 -4.46 37.52 4.48
C GLU A 357 -5.77 36.83 4.95
N PRO A 358 -5.80 35.98 6.02
CA PRO A 358 -4.72 35.42 6.82
C PRO A 358 -4.66 33.88 6.68
N VAL A 359 -3.77 33.37 5.83
CA VAL A 359 -3.35 31.94 5.88
C VAL A 359 -2.18 31.72 6.84
N SER A 360 -1.76 32.78 7.54
CA SER A 360 -0.86 32.72 8.69
C SER A 360 -1.39 31.82 9.81
N GLN A 361 -2.72 31.78 10.02
CA GLN A 361 -3.33 30.92 11.05
C GLN A 361 -3.20 29.43 10.70
N TYR A 362 -3.22 29.09 9.40
CA TYR A 362 -3.06 27.70 8.95
C TYR A 362 -1.67 27.17 9.22
N THR A 363 -0.66 27.92 8.78
CA THR A 363 0.74 27.55 8.94
C THR A 363 1.08 27.43 10.42
N VAL A 364 0.65 28.41 11.24
CA VAL A 364 0.85 28.38 12.69
C VAL A 364 0.18 27.17 13.34
N LEU A 365 -1.06 26.83 12.93
CA LEU A 365 -1.74 25.63 13.44
C LEU A 365 -0.97 24.36 13.07
N THR A 366 -0.60 24.18 11.80
CA THR A 366 0.14 22.98 11.36
C THR A 366 1.52 22.88 12.00
N ASP A 367 2.21 24.01 12.20
CA ASP A 367 3.52 24.06 12.84
C ASP A 367 3.43 23.80 14.36
N THR A 368 2.31 24.18 14.98
CA THR A 368 2.05 23.90 16.39
C THR A 368 1.72 22.41 16.57
N LEU A 369 0.83 21.87 15.75
CA LEU A 369 0.47 20.46 15.76
C LEU A 369 1.68 19.56 15.50
N SER A 370 2.55 19.94 14.56
CA SER A 370 3.75 19.16 14.24
C SER A 370 4.69 19.01 15.43
N LYS A 371 4.91 20.10 16.19
CA LYS A 371 5.71 20.09 17.43
C LYS A 371 5.07 19.28 18.53
N ILE A 372 3.75 19.39 18.71
CA ILE A 372 3.03 18.67 19.76
C ILE A 372 3.04 17.17 19.48
N PHE A 373 2.72 16.74 18.25
CA PHE A 373 2.73 15.34 17.89
C PHE A 373 4.15 14.76 17.90
N GLU A 374 5.17 15.51 17.47
CA GLU A 374 6.57 15.08 17.58
C GLU A 374 6.98 14.88 19.05
N SER A 375 6.55 15.77 19.95
CA SER A 375 6.83 15.64 21.38
C SER A 375 6.13 14.43 22.00
N GLU A 376 4.88 14.14 21.63
CA GLU A 376 4.13 13.01 22.18
C GLU A 376 4.63 11.67 21.60
N ASP A 377 4.90 11.59 20.31
CA ASP A 377 5.51 10.40 19.68
C ASP A 377 6.87 10.09 20.33
N GLY A 378 7.70 11.13 20.57
CA GLY A 378 8.97 10.99 21.26
C GLY A 378 8.82 10.49 22.70
N PHE A 379 7.82 10.99 23.45
CA PHE A 379 7.52 10.53 24.81
C PHE A 379 7.07 9.05 24.85
N VAL A 380 6.27 8.65 23.86
CA VAL A 380 5.83 7.27 23.66
C VAL A 380 6.98 6.36 23.21
N GLY A 381 8.09 6.92 22.71
CA GLY A 381 9.28 6.17 22.31
C GLY A 381 9.29 5.77 20.84
N PHE A 382 8.49 6.42 19.99
CA PHE A 382 8.69 6.35 18.55
C PHE A 382 9.95 7.13 18.17
N PHE A 383 10.86 6.49 17.43
CA PHE A 383 12.05 7.16 16.91
C PHE A 383 11.66 8.10 15.78
N LYS A 384 12.35 9.25 15.67
CA LYS A 384 12.16 10.16 14.53
C LYS A 384 12.73 9.48 13.27
N PRO A 385 11.91 9.16 12.26
CA PRO A 385 12.41 8.52 11.06
C PRO A 385 13.29 9.48 10.25
N PRO A 386 14.18 8.96 9.39
CA PRO A 386 14.93 9.78 8.45
C PRO A 386 13.96 10.55 7.53
N PRO A 387 14.29 11.80 7.15
CA PRO A 387 13.40 12.63 6.34
C PRO A 387 13.05 11.95 5.02
N ILE A 388 11.75 11.90 4.72
CA ILE A 388 11.20 11.28 3.52
C ILE A 388 10.99 12.38 2.48
N THR A 389 12.04 12.68 1.74
CA THR A 389 11.98 13.55 0.58
C THR A 389 11.62 12.73 -0.66
N PHE A 390 10.48 13.02 -1.26
CA PHE A 390 10.10 12.45 -2.55
C PHE A 390 10.74 13.26 -3.68
N LEU A 391 11.19 12.58 -4.72
CA LEU A 391 11.68 13.23 -5.93
C LEU A 391 10.47 13.59 -6.82
N PRO A 392 10.56 14.65 -7.63
CA PRO A 392 9.58 14.88 -8.69
C PRO A 392 9.50 13.62 -9.54
N THR A 393 8.31 13.01 -9.64
CA THR A 393 8.13 11.79 -10.41
C THR A 393 8.43 12.10 -11.88
N PRO A 394 9.53 11.57 -12.46
CA PRO A 394 9.72 11.72 -13.89
C PRO A 394 8.60 10.93 -14.57
N GLN A 395 8.04 11.45 -15.68
CA GLN A 395 7.20 10.66 -16.57
C GLN A 395 8.09 9.62 -17.26
N LEU A 396 8.48 8.59 -16.53
CA LEU A 396 9.16 7.45 -17.09
C LEU A 396 8.11 6.56 -17.75
N PRO A 397 8.38 6.03 -18.96
CA PRO A 397 7.58 4.94 -19.50
C PRO A 397 7.51 3.80 -18.49
N SER A 398 6.50 2.94 -18.57
CA SER A 398 6.43 1.69 -17.78
C SER A 398 7.53 0.73 -18.25
N LEU A 399 8.78 1.02 -17.91
CA LEU A 399 10.00 0.38 -18.40
C LEU A 399 10.00 -1.12 -18.12
N TYR A 400 9.53 -1.55 -16.96
CA TYR A 400 9.39 -2.96 -16.61
C TYR A 400 8.36 -3.63 -17.52
N LEU A 401 7.14 -3.09 -17.61
CA LEU A 401 6.11 -3.66 -18.49
C LEU A 401 6.52 -3.64 -19.98
N LEU A 402 7.16 -2.58 -20.44
CA LEU A 402 7.68 -2.47 -21.80
C LEU A 402 8.77 -3.51 -22.07
N SER A 403 9.68 -3.70 -21.11
CA SER A 403 10.74 -4.70 -21.21
C SER A 403 10.16 -6.12 -21.21
N VAL A 404 9.23 -6.43 -20.29
CA VAL A 404 8.53 -7.72 -20.24
C VAL A 404 7.76 -7.99 -21.54
N ASN A 405 7.00 -7.01 -22.03
CA ASN A 405 6.26 -7.12 -23.29
C ASN A 405 7.21 -7.34 -24.47
N ALA A 406 8.34 -6.62 -24.54
CA ALA A 406 9.33 -6.83 -25.59
C ALA A 406 9.86 -8.28 -25.61
N HIS A 407 10.11 -8.88 -24.43
CA HIS A 407 10.55 -10.28 -24.33
C HIS A 407 9.45 -11.27 -24.78
N PHE A 408 8.20 -11.06 -24.38
CA PHE A 408 7.09 -11.94 -24.78
C PHE A 408 6.71 -11.79 -26.26
N SER A 409 6.73 -10.58 -26.81
CA SER A 409 6.53 -10.35 -28.24
C SER A 409 7.59 -11.04 -29.07
N TRP A 410 8.85 -11.01 -28.63
CA TRP A 410 9.94 -11.73 -29.29
C TRP A 410 9.72 -13.25 -29.27
N ALA A 411 9.27 -13.81 -28.15
CA ALA A 411 8.95 -15.24 -28.04
C ALA A 411 7.81 -15.67 -28.99
N ARG A 412 6.80 -14.80 -29.18
CA ARG A 412 5.64 -15.07 -30.04
C ARG A 412 5.98 -14.99 -31.52
N GLU A 413 6.79 -14.02 -31.95
CA GLU A 413 7.28 -13.94 -33.33
C GLU A 413 8.19 -15.12 -33.69
N VAL A 414 8.98 -15.62 -32.74
CA VAL A 414 9.78 -16.84 -32.93
C VAL A 414 8.91 -18.10 -33.05
N GLU A 415 7.80 -18.19 -32.31
CA GLU A 415 6.86 -19.32 -32.42
C GLU A 415 6.00 -19.28 -33.69
N GLU A 416 5.49 -18.11 -34.10
CA GLU A 416 4.68 -17.96 -35.32
C GLU A 416 5.49 -18.21 -36.60
N ASN A 417 6.79 -17.90 -36.60
CA ASN A 417 7.69 -18.25 -37.71
C ASN A 417 8.05 -19.74 -37.78
N MET A 418 7.68 -20.55 -36.77
CA MET A 418 8.07 -21.97 -36.65
C MET A 418 6.88 -22.95 -36.72
N LEU A 419 5.65 -22.45 -36.82
CA LEU A 419 4.46 -23.30 -36.83
C LEU A 419 4.05 -23.72 -38.25
N SER A 420 4.56 -24.89 -38.68
CA SER A 420 3.88 -25.73 -39.67
C SER A 420 3.35 -27.01 -39.02
N LYS A 421 2.01 -27.06 -38.89
CA LYS A 421 1.11 -28.17 -38.51
C LYS A 421 0.61 -28.22 -37.06
N PRO A 422 -0.71 -28.42 -36.84
CA PRO A 422 -1.29 -28.59 -35.52
C PRO A 422 -0.95 -29.97 -34.96
N HIS A 423 -0.55 -30.02 -33.68
CA HIS A 423 -0.42 -31.27 -32.93
C HIS A 423 -1.52 -31.34 -31.87
N HIS A 424 -2.25 -32.45 -31.86
CA HIS A 424 -3.21 -32.76 -30.79
C HIS A 424 -2.45 -32.95 -29.47
N PHE A 425 -2.68 -32.06 -28.51
CA PHE A 425 -2.15 -32.15 -27.16
C PHE A 425 -2.99 -33.16 -26.35
N ASN A 426 -2.39 -34.29 -25.96
CA ASN A 426 -2.91 -35.14 -24.88
C ASN A 426 -2.24 -34.71 -23.57
N SER A 427 -2.96 -33.92 -22.76
CA SER A 427 -2.47 -33.19 -21.58
C SER A 427 -2.27 -34.02 -20.30
N HIS A 428 -2.52 -35.33 -20.33
CA HIS A 428 -2.55 -36.14 -19.10
C HIS A 428 -1.18 -36.65 -18.61
N PHE A 429 -0.09 -36.47 -19.35
CA PHE A 429 1.25 -36.83 -18.88
C PHE A 429 2.32 -35.94 -19.52
N ILE A 430 2.94 -35.05 -18.72
CA ILE A 430 4.07 -34.21 -19.13
C ILE A 430 5.30 -34.65 -18.32
N GLU A 431 6.28 -35.22 -19.00
CA GLU A 431 7.57 -35.60 -18.42
C GLU A 431 8.55 -34.41 -18.49
N ARG A 432 9.15 -34.02 -17.36
CA ARG A 432 10.17 -32.97 -17.28
C ARG A 432 11.49 -33.56 -16.79
N GLN A 433 12.55 -33.36 -17.57
CA GLN A 433 13.90 -33.83 -17.24
C GLN A 433 14.84 -32.62 -17.15
N PHE A 434 15.72 -32.64 -16.16
CA PHE A 434 16.66 -31.55 -15.90
C PHE A 434 18.09 -32.09 -15.97
N PHE A 435 18.93 -31.43 -16.75
CA PHE A 435 20.36 -31.71 -16.85
C PHE A 435 21.15 -30.52 -16.36
N VAL A 436 22.14 -30.76 -15.51
CA VAL A 436 23.06 -29.72 -15.07
C VAL A 436 24.35 -29.86 -15.88
N LEU A 437 24.71 -28.81 -16.62
CA LEU A 437 25.94 -28.74 -17.39
C LEU A 437 26.92 -27.79 -16.72
N TYR A 438 28.11 -28.29 -16.43
CA TYR A 438 29.22 -27.48 -15.95
C TYR A 438 29.83 -26.66 -17.11
N ALA A 439 29.93 -25.35 -16.92
CA ALA A 439 30.60 -24.42 -17.80
C ALA A 439 31.81 -23.80 -17.07
N GLY A 440 32.99 -23.93 -17.67
CA GLY A 440 34.22 -23.32 -17.15
C GLY A 440 34.34 -21.81 -17.38
N GLY A 441 33.34 -21.18 -18.00
CA GLY A 441 33.34 -19.78 -18.41
C GLY A 441 31.94 -19.16 -18.37
N ASP A 442 31.78 -17.94 -18.90
CA ASP A 442 30.50 -17.22 -18.98
C ASP A 442 29.51 -17.87 -19.95
N CYS A 443 28.22 -17.59 -19.77
CA CYS A 443 27.16 -18.14 -20.62
C CYS A 443 27.45 -17.86 -22.11
N GLU A 444 27.92 -16.65 -22.44
CA GLU A 444 28.32 -16.26 -23.80
C GLU A 444 29.50 -17.08 -24.34
N GLU A 445 30.47 -17.39 -23.47
CA GLU A 445 31.63 -18.20 -23.84
C GLU A 445 31.22 -19.65 -24.07
N PHE A 446 30.28 -20.17 -23.27
CA PHE A 446 29.72 -21.50 -23.47
C PHE A 446 29.00 -21.61 -24.83
N HIS A 447 28.14 -20.65 -25.18
CA HIS A 447 27.39 -20.69 -26.43
C HIS A 447 28.25 -20.40 -27.68
N SER A 448 29.31 -19.61 -27.55
CA SER A 448 30.25 -19.34 -28.66
C SER A 448 31.22 -20.48 -28.93
N ARG A 449 31.68 -21.20 -27.89
CA ARG A 449 32.62 -22.31 -28.04
C ARG A 449 31.96 -23.63 -28.45
N ASN A 450 30.70 -23.84 -28.08
CA ASN A 450 30.03 -25.12 -28.25
C ASN A 450 28.99 -25.05 -29.37
N THR A 451 29.14 -25.91 -30.38
CA THR A 451 28.15 -26.02 -31.46
C THR A 451 26.93 -26.80 -31.00
N PRO A 452 25.75 -26.59 -31.60
CA PRO A 452 24.55 -27.33 -31.22
C PRO A 452 24.70 -28.85 -31.40
N ALA A 453 25.46 -29.30 -32.40
CA ALA A 453 25.81 -30.71 -32.60
C ALA A 453 26.67 -31.28 -31.45
N PHE A 454 27.58 -30.49 -30.89
CA PHE A 454 28.37 -30.91 -29.73
C PHE A 454 27.47 -31.09 -28.50
N ILE A 455 26.59 -30.12 -28.22
CA ILE A 455 25.66 -30.16 -27.09
C ILE A 455 24.68 -31.34 -27.23
N GLU A 456 24.16 -31.57 -28.44
CA GLU A 456 23.33 -32.72 -28.76
C GLU A 456 24.07 -34.04 -28.47
N SER A 457 25.36 -34.14 -28.85
CA SER A 457 26.17 -35.32 -28.57
C SER A 457 26.39 -35.56 -27.07
N VAL A 458 26.51 -34.48 -26.28
CA VAL A 458 26.71 -34.56 -24.83
C VAL A 458 25.42 -35.03 -24.14
N LEU A 459 24.29 -34.41 -24.46
CA LEU A 459 22.99 -34.79 -23.90
C LEU A 459 22.56 -36.17 -24.38
N GLY A 460 22.81 -36.48 -25.66
CA GLY A 460 22.52 -37.76 -26.31
C GLY A 460 23.18 -38.97 -25.66
N LYS A 461 24.25 -38.79 -24.88
CA LYS A 461 24.87 -39.86 -24.07
C LYS A 461 24.01 -40.30 -22.89
N PHE A 462 23.17 -39.42 -22.38
CA PHE A 462 22.32 -39.68 -21.21
C PHE A 462 20.87 -39.92 -21.63
N VAL A 463 20.37 -39.10 -22.54
CA VAL A 463 19.01 -39.15 -23.04
C VAL A 463 19.01 -38.74 -24.50
N ARG A 464 18.39 -39.54 -25.37
CA ARG A 464 18.16 -39.15 -26.75
C ARG A 464 17.23 -37.92 -26.75
N PRO A 465 17.68 -36.75 -27.21
CA PRO A 465 16.82 -35.58 -27.28
C PRO A 465 15.82 -35.88 -28.39
N ILE A 466 14.59 -36.20 -28.01
CA ILE A 466 13.49 -36.41 -28.94
C ILE A 466 12.49 -35.31 -28.62
N ASP A 467 12.17 -34.49 -29.61
CA ASP A 467 11.13 -33.47 -29.46
C ASP A 467 9.78 -34.18 -29.48
N THR A 468 9.21 -34.41 -28.29
CA THR A 468 7.83 -34.86 -28.17
C THR A 468 7.02 -33.79 -27.43
N PRO A 469 5.74 -33.61 -27.77
CA PRO A 469 4.90 -32.59 -27.12
C PRO A 469 4.73 -32.80 -25.61
N ASN A 470 5.04 -34.01 -25.13
CA ASN A 470 4.82 -34.44 -23.75
C ASN A 470 6.12 -34.61 -22.96
N ARG A 471 7.30 -34.38 -23.55
CA ARG A 471 8.60 -34.50 -22.86
C ARG A 471 9.42 -33.25 -23.03
N HIS A 472 9.73 -32.60 -21.91
CA HIS A 472 10.53 -31.39 -21.86
C HIS A 472 11.87 -31.70 -21.22
N ILE A 473 12.95 -31.36 -21.93
CA ILE A 473 14.31 -31.47 -21.41
C ILE A 473 14.82 -30.06 -21.16
N PHE A 474 15.13 -29.78 -19.89
CA PHE A 474 15.74 -28.54 -19.44
C PHE A 474 17.22 -28.77 -19.15
N VAL A 475 18.03 -27.78 -19.48
CA VAL A 475 19.47 -27.75 -19.32
C VAL A 475 19.80 -26.52 -18.50
N ILE A 476 20.32 -26.76 -17.31
CA ILE A 476 20.76 -25.77 -16.35
C ILE A 476 22.28 -25.64 -16.50
N LEU A 477 22.73 -24.48 -16.95
CA LEU A 477 24.16 -24.17 -17.00
C LEU A 477 24.62 -23.73 -15.62
N TYR A 478 25.74 -24.28 -15.18
CA TYR A 478 26.30 -24.08 -13.85
C TYR A 478 27.81 -23.87 -13.93
N ARG A 479 28.33 -22.95 -13.11
CA ARG A 479 29.75 -22.72 -12.87
C ARG A 479 30.06 -23.09 -11.42
N LYS A 480 31.26 -23.63 -11.23
CA LYS A 480 31.86 -23.89 -9.93
C LYS A 480 32.94 -22.83 -9.66
N ASP A 481 33.03 -22.37 -8.41
CA ASP A 481 33.98 -21.35 -7.94
C ASP A 481 33.85 -19.96 -8.62
N PRO A 482 32.85 -19.14 -8.24
CA PRO A 482 31.79 -19.43 -7.27
C PRO A 482 30.70 -20.35 -7.84
N ASP A 483 29.98 -21.04 -6.95
CA ASP A 483 28.84 -21.88 -7.32
C ASP A 483 27.69 -21.01 -7.85
N MET A 484 27.55 -20.96 -9.16
CA MET A 484 26.59 -20.10 -9.85
C MET A 484 25.82 -20.89 -10.89
N MET A 485 24.50 -20.77 -10.88
CA MET A 485 23.66 -21.09 -12.03
C MET A 485 23.71 -19.92 -13.02
N LEU A 486 23.89 -20.20 -14.30
CA LEU A 486 24.10 -19.20 -15.36
C LEU A 486 22.89 -19.05 -16.29
N SER A 487 22.21 -20.15 -16.62
CA SER A 487 21.01 -20.13 -17.46
C SER A 487 20.16 -21.39 -17.35
N ILE A 488 18.89 -21.30 -17.74
CA ILE A 488 18.01 -22.43 -18.02
C ILE A 488 17.62 -22.37 -19.48
N SER A 489 17.90 -23.46 -20.19
CA SER A 489 17.49 -23.62 -21.57
C SER A 489 16.67 -24.88 -21.73
N ARG A 490 15.69 -24.87 -22.63
CA ARG A 490 14.98 -26.07 -23.05
C ARG A 490 15.63 -26.60 -24.33
N ALA A 491 15.91 -27.90 -24.37
CA ALA A 491 16.29 -28.55 -25.61
C ALA A 491 15.09 -28.68 -26.56
N LYS A 492 15.28 -28.30 -27.82
CA LYS A 492 14.29 -28.40 -28.91
C LYS A 492 14.95 -28.77 -30.23
N PHE A 493 14.18 -29.32 -31.16
CA PHE A 493 14.61 -29.43 -32.56
C PHE A 493 13.90 -28.39 -33.41
N VAL A 494 14.67 -27.53 -34.07
CA VAL A 494 14.15 -26.53 -34.99
C VAL A 494 14.68 -26.86 -36.37
N ASN A 495 13.79 -27.17 -37.33
CA ASN A 495 14.15 -27.56 -38.69
C ASN A 495 15.20 -28.70 -38.78
N GLY A 496 15.12 -29.67 -37.86
CA GLY A 496 16.05 -30.81 -37.80
C GLY A 496 17.40 -30.50 -37.12
N VAL A 497 17.61 -29.28 -36.63
CA VAL A 497 18.80 -28.89 -35.87
C VAL A 497 18.46 -28.84 -34.39
N PHE A 498 19.21 -29.58 -33.57
CA PHE A 498 19.12 -29.49 -32.12
C PHE A 498 19.52 -28.09 -31.66
N MET A 499 18.72 -27.44 -30.81
CA MET A 499 19.04 -26.15 -30.21
C MET A 499 18.64 -26.10 -28.73
N LEU A 500 19.40 -25.34 -27.95
CA LEU A 500 19.01 -24.94 -26.60
C LEU A 500 18.28 -23.61 -26.68
N GLN A 501 16.96 -23.62 -26.55
CA GLN A 501 16.17 -22.40 -26.42
C GLN A 501 16.29 -21.89 -24.99
N GLU A 502 16.94 -20.75 -24.82
CA GLU A 502 17.13 -20.13 -23.51
C GLU A 502 15.82 -19.53 -22.99
N TYR A 503 15.43 -19.88 -21.77
CA TYR A 503 14.26 -19.33 -21.06
C TYR A 503 14.67 -18.36 -19.95
N PHE A 504 15.88 -18.54 -19.42
CA PHE A 504 16.40 -17.76 -18.32
C PHE A 504 17.91 -17.62 -18.49
N ARG A 505 18.43 -16.42 -18.33
CA ARG A 505 19.87 -16.14 -18.31
C ARG A 505 20.18 -15.13 -17.22
N ASN A 506 20.82 -15.61 -16.17
CA ASN A 506 21.31 -14.78 -15.09
C ASN A 506 22.30 -15.57 -14.25
N ASN A 507 23.24 -14.86 -13.63
CA ASN A 507 24.20 -15.46 -12.71
C ASN A 507 23.58 -15.48 -11.30
N ILE A 508 22.93 -16.58 -10.93
CA ILE A 508 22.36 -16.77 -9.59
C ILE A 508 23.31 -17.67 -8.77
N PRO A 509 23.77 -17.24 -7.59
CA PRO A 509 24.48 -18.13 -6.67
C PRO A 509 23.63 -19.33 -6.27
N VAL A 510 24.21 -20.54 -6.28
CA VAL A 510 23.43 -21.77 -6.04
C VAL A 510 22.80 -21.82 -4.65
N PHE A 511 23.36 -21.14 -3.65
CA PHE A 511 22.72 -21.06 -2.32
C PHE A 511 21.41 -20.26 -2.31
N GLU A 512 21.10 -19.53 -3.38
CA GLU A 512 19.86 -18.76 -3.55
C GLU A 512 18.77 -19.54 -4.33
N ILE A 513 19.05 -20.78 -4.77
CA ILE A 513 18.17 -21.66 -5.55
C ILE A 513 17.81 -22.87 -4.69
#